data_AF-A0A535JW72-F1
#
_entry.id   AF-A0A535JW72-F1
#
_cell.length_a   1.000
_cell.length_b   1.000
_cell.length_c   1.000
_cell.angle_alpha   90.00
_cell.angle_beta   90.00
_cell.angle_gamma   90.00
#
_symmetry.space_group_name_H-M   'P 1'
#
loop_
_entity.id
_entity.type
_entity.pdbx_description
1 polymer ?
#
loop_
_entity_poly.entity_id
_entity_poly.type
_entity_poly.pdbx_seq_one_letter_code
_entity_poly.pdbx_strand_id
1 'polypeptide(L)'
;MVHRLERDGFIALDGRKEVHLTKIGQHHADSIVRRHRLAERFLVEVLGFAWWKTHQEAERLEHAMSPEMEQRIQNVLGDPQTCPHGNPMPGVTPRPTKPLERVMPGTTATVERIPDQFEHEPGFLEYLDSQGLKPGVDVRVVDLRHGQPIRVMVDGTERTIRADCGQKVWVRA
;
A
#
# COMPACT_ATOMS: atom_id res chain seq x y z
N MET A 1 25.50 -5.30 -7.51
CA MET A 1 24.35 -4.57 -8.10
C MET A 1 24.39 -3.08 -7.75
N VAL A 2 24.54 -2.72 -6.47
CA VAL A 2 24.65 -1.31 -5.99
C VAL A 2 25.70 -0.51 -6.75
N HIS A 3 26.96 -0.98 -6.84
CA HIS A 3 28.01 -0.27 -7.59
C HIS A 3 27.68 -0.02 -9.07
N ARG A 4 26.86 -0.88 -9.69
CA ARG A 4 26.41 -0.66 -11.07
C ARG A 4 25.40 0.49 -11.13
N LEU A 5 24.42 0.50 -10.22
CA LEU A 5 23.43 1.58 -10.13
C LEU A 5 24.08 2.94 -9.80
N GLU A 6 25.12 2.93 -8.97
CA GLU A 6 25.91 4.12 -8.64
C GLU A 6 26.70 4.62 -9.86
N ARG A 7 27.44 3.72 -10.53
CA ARG A 7 28.17 4.04 -11.76
C ARG A 7 27.25 4.57 -12.87
N ASP A 8 26.07 4.00 -13.00
CA ASP A 8 25.08 4.38 -14.01
C ASP A 8 24.26 5.62 -13.58
N GLY A 9 24.54 6.20 -12.40
CA GLY A 9 24.01 7.48 -11.95
C GLY A 9 22.59 7.44 -11.35
N PHE A 10 22.04 6.26 -11.07
CA PHE A 10 20.72 6.12 -10.44
C PHE A 10 20.75 6.32 -8.93
N ILE A 11 21.86 5.99 -8.27
CA ILE A 11 22.03 6.18 -6.83
C ILE A 11 23.35 6.87 -6.52
N ALA A 12 23.46 7.40 -5.31
CA ALA A 12 24.71 7.85 -4.71
C ALA A 12 24.85 7.23 -3.32
N LEU A 13 26.08 6.87 -2.94
CA LEU A 13 26.41 6.49 -1.57
C LEU A 13 26.96 7.70 -0.82
N ASP A 14 26.47 7.94 0.40
CA ASP A 14 27.07 8.97 1.26
C ASP A 14 28.31 8.45 2.03
N GLY A 15 28.88 9.30 2.89
CA GLY A 15 30.06 8.95 3.70
C GLY A 15 29.84 7.78 4.68
N ARG A 16 28.58 7.39 4.94
CA ARG A 16 28.19 6.24 5.76
C ARG A 16 27.79 5.03 4.91
N LYS A 17 27.88 5.13 3.59
CA LYS A 17 27.41 4.13 2.61
C LYS A 17 25.89 3.94 2.63
N GLU A 18 25.14 4.95 3.04
CA GLU A 18 23.69 4.95 2.85
C GLU A 18 23.35 5.24 1.38
N VAL A 19 22.34 4.54 0.86
CA VAL A 19 21.92 4.65 -0.53
C VAL A 19 20.90 5.77 -0.68
N HIS A 20 21.20 6.74 -1.54
CA HIS A 20 20.31 7.83 -1.89
C HIS A 20 19.97 7.76 -3.38
N LEU A 21 18.69 7.92 -3.73
CA LEU A 21 18.30 8.05 -5.13
C LEU A 21 18.81 9.40 -5.67
N THR A 22 19.42 9.39 -6.85
CA THR A 22 19.66 10.64 -7.59
C THR A 22 18.34 11.14 -8.20
N LYS A 23 18.33 12.32 -8.81
CA LYS A 23 17.15 12.81 -9.55
C LYS A 23 16.71 11.83 -10.65
N ILE A 24 17.67 11.21 -11.34
CA ILE A 24 17.39 10.21 -12.39
C ILE A 24 16.82 8.95 -11.72
N GLY A 25 17.47 8.46 -10.65
CA GLY A 25 16.96 7.31 -9.89
C GLY A 25 15.56 7.51 -9.36
N GLN A 26 15.25 8.69 -8.81
CA GLN A 26 13.92 9.03 -8.32
C GLN A 26 12.88 8.99 -9.43
N HIS A 27 13.18 9.56 -10.60
CA HIS A 27 12.26 9.51 -11.74
C HIS A 27 11.95 8.06 -12.18
N HIS A 28 12.97 7.20 -12.22
CA HIS A 28 12.78 5.78 -12.55
C HIS A 28 12.01 5.03 -11.46
N ALA A 29 12.30 5.27 -10.18
CA ALA A 29 11.59 4.68 -9.06
C ALA A 29 10.12 5.09 -9.07
N ASP A 30 9.83 6.38 -9.27
CA ASP A 30 8.47 6.90 -9.37
C ASP A 30 7.73 6.27 -10.56
N SER A 31 8.37 6.06 -11.70
CA SER A 31 7.73 5.41 -12.85
C SER A 31 7.33 3.97 -12.55
N ILE A 32 8.20 3.18 -11.91
CA ILE A 32 7.89 1.80 -11.52
C ILE A 32 6.73 1.78 -10.53
N VAL A 33 6.81 2.57 -9.46
CA VAL A 33 5.76 2.64 -8.43
C VAL A 33 4.42 3.10 -9.02
N ARG A 34 4.42 4.05 -9.97
CA ARG A 34 3.21 4.48 -10.67
C ARG A 34 2.60 3.35 -11.48
N ARG A 35 3.41 2.59 -12.25
CA ARG A 35 2.94 1.45 -13.04
C ARG A 35 2.40 0.33 -12.17
N HIS A 36 3.06 0.03 -11.05
CA HIS A 36 2.56 -0.92 -10.04
C HIS A 36 1.13 -0.55 -9.63
N ARG A 37 0.98 0.64 -9.07
CA ARG A 37 -0.27 1.11 -8.48
C ARG A 37 -1.38 1.25 -9.53
N LEU A 38 -1.05 1.67 -10.76
CA LEU A 38 -2.00 1.68 -11.88
C LEU A 38 -2.41 0.27 -12.32
N ALA A 39 -1.45 -0.66 -12.40
CA ALA A 39 -1.76 -2.06 -12.68
C ALA A 39 -2.69 -2.64 -11.61
N GLU A 40 -2.45 -2.34 -10.33
CA GLU A 40 -3.31 -2.80 -9.24
C GLU A 40 -4.74 -2.28 -9.39
N ARG A 41 -4.89 -0.98 -9.63
CA ARG A 41 -6.20 -0.35 -9.87
C ARG A 41 -6.90 -0.98 -11.08
N PHE A 42 -6.18 -1.17 -12.18
CA PHE A 42 -6.73 -1.75 -13.40
C PHE A 42 -7.22 -3.19 -13.20
N LEU A 43 -6.39 -4.02 -12.56
CA LEU A 43 -6.73 -5.41 -12.24
C LEU A 43 -8.00 -5.50 -11.39
N VAL A 44 -8.12 -4.68 -10.33
CA VAL A 44 -9.29 -4.70 -9.45
C VAL A 44 -10.52 -4.11 -10.12
N GLU A 45 -10.43 -2.89 -10.65
CA GLU A 45 -11.61 -2.09 -11.03
C GLU A 45 -12.13 -2.43 -12.42
N VAL A 46 -11.25 -2.87 -13.33
CA VAL A 46 -11.62 -3.15 -14.72
C VAL A 46 -11.73 -4.65 -14.97
N LEU A 47 -10.79 -5.45 -14.46
CA LEU A 47 -10.77 -6.89 -14.69
C LEU A 47 -11.46 -7.71 -13.59
N GLY A 48 -11.83 -7.08 -12.47
CA GLY A 48 -12.53 -7.76 -11.37
C GLY A 48 -11.64 -8.75 -10.60
N PHE A 49 -10.32 -8.54 -10.58
CA PHE A 49 -9.43 -9.35 -9.75
C PHE A 49 -9.75 -9.16 -8.27
N ALA A 50 -9.56 -10.24 -7.51
CA ALA A 50 -9.62 -10.16 -6.07
C ALA A 50 -8.56 -9.17 -5.55
N TRP A 51 -8.99 -8.24 -4.70
CA TRP A 51 -8.15 -7.19 -4.11
C TRP A 51 -6.85 -7.75 -3.50
N TRP A 52 -6.95 -8.88 -2.80
CA TRP A 52 -5.80 -9.52 -2.14
C TRP A 52 -4.82 -10.21 -3.08
N LYS A 53 -5.24 -10.59 -4.30
CA LYS A 53 -4.36 -11.22 -5.30
C LYS A 53 -3.60 -10.22 -6.16
N THR A 54 -4.10 -8.99 -6.18
CA THR A 54 -3.75 -8.00 -7.20
C THR A 54 -2.28 -7.60 -7.16
N HIS A 55 -1.70 -7.48 -5.97
CA HIS A 55 -0.32 -7.06 -5.77
C HIS A 55 0.68 -7.94 -6.54
N GLN A 56 0.56 -9.27 -6.43
CA GLN A 56 1.46 -10.22 -7.10
C GLN A 56 1.36 -10.18 -8.63
N GLU A 57 0.18 -9.86 -9.17
CA GLU A 57 0.02 -9.70 -10.61
C GLU A 57 0.56 -8.34 -11.08
N ALA A 58 0.37 -7.28 -10.28
CA ALA A 58 0.90 -5.96 -10.57
C ALA A 58 2.44 -5.94 -10.63
N GLU A 59 3.13 -6.66 -9.73
CA GLU A 59 4.60 -6.82 -9.77
C GLU A 59 5.10 -7.39 -11.11
N ARG A 60 4.33 -8.27 -11.76
CA ARG A 60 4.71 -8.81 -13.08
C ARG A 60 4.46 -7.80 -14.19
N LEU A 61 3.38 -7.02 -14.07
CA LEU A 61 2.95 -6.08 -15.09
C LEU A 61 3.76 -4.77 -15.07
N GLU A 62 4.20 -4.29 -13.91
CA GLU A 62 4.89 -3.00 -13.78
C GLU A 62 6.15 -2.88 -14.65
N HIS A 63 6.87 -4.00 -14.83
CA HIS A 63 8.08 -4.07 -15.63
C HIS A 63 7.83 -4.22 -17.13
N ALA A 64 6.64 -4.71 -17.51
CA ALA A 64 6.26 -4.95 -18.91
C ALA A 64 5.37 -3.82 -19.48
N MET A 65 4.82 -2.95 -18.62
CA MET A 65 3.94 -1.86 -19.02
C MET A 65 4.72 -0.77 -19.78
N SER A 66 4.31 -0.53 -21.02
CA SER A 66 4.84 0.56 -21.83
C SER A 66 4.28 1.92 -21.37
N PRO A 67 4.96 3.05 -21.67
CA PRO A 67 4.43 4.38 -21.37
C PRO A 67 3.06 4.66 -22.00
N GLU A 68 2.80 4.11 -23.19
CA GLU A 68 1.49 4.24 -23.84
C GLU A 68 0.39 3.49 -23.05
N MET A 69 0.68 2.27 -22.60
CA MET A 69 -0.24 1.48 -21.81
C MET A 69 -0.52 2.14 -20.45
N GLU A 70 0.53 2.64 -19.80
CA GLU A 70 0.44 3.41 -18.55
C GLU A 70 -0.52 4.59 -18.70
N GLN A 71 -0.35 5.42 -19.73
CA GLN A 71 -1.20 6.57 -19.99
C GLN A 71 -2.65 6.17 -20.28
N ARG A 72 -2.87 5.10 -21.05
CA ARG A 72 -4.21 4.61 -21.37
C ARG A 72 -4.93 4.09 -20.13
N ILE A 73 -4.24 3.33 -19.29
CA ILE A 73 -4.78 2.84 -18.01
C ILE A 73 -5.13 4.01 -17.10
N GLN A 74 -4.24 4.99 -16.96
CA GLN A 74 -4.51 6.20 -16.17
C GLN A 74 -5.78 6.92 -16.64
N ASN A 75 -5.97 7.05 -17.95
CA ASN A 75 -7.16 7.68 -18.52
C ASN A 75 -8.44 6.87 -18.27
N VAL A 76 -8.38 5.54 -18.42
CA VAL A 76 -9.52 4.65 -18.14
C VAL A 76 -9.94 4.72 -16.67
N LEU A 77 -8.98 4.84 -15.76
CA LEU A 77 -9.20 4.91 -14.32
C LEU A 77 -9.56 6.31 -13.82
N GLY A 78 -9.55 7.34 -14.68
CA GLY A 78 -9.91 8.71 -14.31
C GLY A 78 -8.87 9.40 -13.41
N ASP A 79 -7.58 9.19 -13.67
CA ASP A 79 -6.45 9.77 -12.91
C ASP A 79 -6.49 9.47 -11.39
N PRO A 80 -6.40 8.18 -11.00
CA PRO A 80 -6.53 7.78 -9.61
C PRO A 80 -5.38 8.32 -8.76
N GLN A 81 -5.70 8.80 -7.56
CA GLN A 81 -4.71 9.39 -6.64
C GLN A 81 -4.05 8.36 -5.71
N THR A 82 -4.59 7.13 -5.64
CA THR A 82 -4.07 6.04 -4.81
C THR A 82 -4.18 4.70 -5.54
N CYS A 83 -3.44 3.69 -5.07
CA CYS A 83 -3.67 2.29 -5.39
C CYS A 83 -4.90 1.75 -4.62
N PRO A 84 -5.40 0.53 -4.92
CA PRO A 84 -6.56 -0.03 -4.21
C PRO A 84 -6.26 -0.39 -2.75
N HIS A 85 -4.99 -0.46 -2.34
CA HIS A 85 -4.56 -0.62 -0.95
C HIS A 85 -4.35 0.71 -0.21
N GLY A 86 -4.64 1.84 -0.86
CA GLY A 86 -4.64 3.18 -0.25
C GLY A 86 -3.30 3.91 -0.31
N ASN A 87 -2.26 3.33 -0.94
CA ASN A 87 -0.98 4.01 -1.09
C ASN A 87 -1.06 5.11 -2.17
N PRO A 88 -0.57 6.33 -1.89
CA PRO A 88 -0.72 7.48 -2.80
C PRO A 88 0.09 7.29 -4.09
N MET A 89 -0.34 7.79 -5.23
CA MET A 89 0.51 7.80 -6.43
C MET A 89 1.78 8.64 -6.21
N PRO A 90 2.90 8.38 -6.92
CA PRO A 90 4.08 9.23 -6.85
C PRO A 90 3.71 10.70 -7.14
N GLY A 91 4.21 11.61 -6.29
CA GLY A 91 3.87 13.04 -6.32
C GLY A 91 2.57 13.43 -5.61
N VAL A 92 1.76 12.47 -5.16
CA VAL A 92 0.57 12.74 -4.34
C VAL A 92 0.95 12.80 -2.87
N THR A 93 0.59 13.89 -2.19
CA THR A 93 0.80 14.03 -0.75
C THR A 93 -0.14 13.07 0.01
N PRO A 94 0.40 12.13 0.82
CA PRO A 94 -0.44 11.24 1.62
C PRO A 94 -1.24 12.03 2.65
N ARG A 95 -2.46 11.56 2.94
CA ARG A 95 -3.21 12.03 4.10
C ARG A 95 -2.47 11.64 5.39
N PRO A 96 -2.54 12.44 6.47
CA PRO A 96 -1.97 12.07 7.75
C PRO A 96 -2.62 10.79 8.30
N THR A 97 -1.79 9.82 8.65
CA THR A 97 -2.22 8.49 9.13
C THR A 97 -1.34 8.03 10.29
N LYS A 98 -1.86 7.09 11.06
CA LYS A 98 -1.11 6.38 12.10
C LYS A 98 -1.41 4.87 12.06
N PRO A 99 -0.50 4.01 12.53
CA PRO A 99 -0.80 2.61 12.74
C PRO A 99 -2.01 2.42 13.67
N LEU A 100 -2.81 1.37 13.42
CA LEU A 100 -3.99 1.02 14.22
C LEU A 100 -3.66 0.87 15.72
N GLU A 101 -2.48 0.37 16.07
CA GLU A 101 -2.02 0.23 17.47
C GLU A 101 -1.90 1.56 18.22
N ARG A 102 -1.92 2.70 17.50
CA ARG A 102 -1.89 4.04 18.10
C ARG A 102 -3.29 4.64 18.27
N VAL A 103 -4.35 3.90 17.97
CA VAL A 103 -5.74 4.32 18.19
C VAL A 103 -6.19 3.89 19.58
N MET A 104 -6.85 4.79 20.30
CA MET A 104 -7.37 4.50 21.62
C MET A 104 -8.60 3.59 21.52
N PRO A 105 -8.73 2.56 22.38
CA PRO A 105 -9.97 1.80 22.53
C PRO A 105 -11.19 2.70 22.70
N GLY A 106 -12.30 2.32 22.09
CA GLY A 106 -13.54 3.09 22.00
C GLY A 106 -13.63 4.02 20.78
N THR A 107 -12.51 4.32 20.11
CA THR A 107 -12.44 5.25 18.97
C THR A 107 -12.76 4.54 17.64
N THR A 108 -13.50 5.22 16.76
CA THR A 108 -13.67 4.83 15.36
C THR A 108 -12.62 5.51 14.50
N ALA A 109 -11.98 4.75 13.62
CA ALA A 109 -11.03 5.23 12.63
C ALA A 109 -11.37 4.63 11.26
N THR A 110 -11.03 5.32 10.17
CA THR A 110 -11.14 4.77 8.82
C THR A 110 -9.82 4.11 8.43
N VAL A 111 -9.86 2.87 7.93
CA VAL A 111 -8.69 2.25 7.30
C VAL A 111 -8.31 3.08 6.09
N GLU A 112 -7.10 3.63 6.10
CA GLU A 112 -6.64 4.54 5.06
C GLU A 112 -5.73 3.82 4.08
N ARG A 113 -4.77 3.02 4.57
CA ARG A 113 -3.87 2.26 3.70
C ARG A 113 -3.22 1.05 4.36
N ILE A 114 -2.78 0.12 3.52
CA ILE A 114 -1.84 -0.95 3.88
C ILE A 114 -0.50 -0.57 3.24
N PRO A 115 0.54 -0.17 3.99
CA PRO A 115 1.83 0.21 3.41
C PRO A 115 2.44 -0.88 2.52
N ASP A 116 3.05 -0.48 1.39
CA ASP A 116 3.52 -1.40 0.33
C ASP A 116 4.40 -2.55 0.88
N GLN A 117 5.26 -2.25 1.85
CA GLN A 117 6.16 -3.22 2.51
C GLN A 117 5.46 -4.41 3.18
N PHE A 118 4.16 -4.31 3.46
CA PHE A 118 3.36 -5.38 4.07
C PHE A 118 2.49 -6.13 3.05
N GLU A 119 2.38 -5.65 1.82
CA GLU A 119 1.58 -6.29 0.77
C GLU A 119 2.22 -7.59 0.25
N HIS A 120 3.56 -7.68 0.31
CA HIS A 120 4.30 -8.88 -0.09
C HIS A 120 4.23 -10.02 0.95
N GLU A 121 3.68 -9.79 2.14
CA GLU A 121 3.58 -10.84 3.16
C GLU A 121 2.57 -11.91 2.72
N PRO A 122 3.00 -13.18 2.59
CA PRO A 122 2.12 -14.26 2.13
C PRO A 122 0.83 -14.36 2.94
N GLY A 123 -0.30 -14.28 2.26
CA GLY A 123 -1.63 -14.42 2.87
C GLY A 123 -2.09 -13.24 3.72
N PHE A 124 -1.28 -12.18 3.89
CA PHE A 124 -1.67 -11.05 4.75
C PHE A 124 -2.86 -10.26 4.17
N LEU A 125 -2.82 -9.93 2.87
CA LEU A 125 -3.94 -9.25 2.22
C LEU A 125 -5.20 -10.13 2.15
N GLU A 126 -5.05 -11.43 1.93
CA GLU A 126 -6.18 -12.38 1.94
C GLU A 126 -6.82 -12.45 3.33
N TYR A 127 -5.99 -12.45 4.36
CA TYR A 127 -6.45 -12.35 5.74
C TYR A 127 -7.23 -11.05 5.98
N LEU A 128 -6.68 -9.88 5.61
CA LEU A 128 -7.38 -8.60 5.77
C LEU A 128 -8.72 -8.56 5.01
N ASP A 129 -8.75 -9.07 3.79
CA ASP A 129 -9.95 -9.23 2.96
C ASP A 129 -11.02 -10.05 3.70
N SER A 130 -10.64 -11.18 4.30
CA SER A 130 -11.54 -12.04 5.09
C SER A 130 -12.08 -11.37 6.37
N GLN A 131 -11.36 -10.37 6.90
CA GLN A 131 -11.78 -9.60 8.08
C GLN A 131 -12.57 -8.33 7.71
N GLY A 132 -12.73 -8.03 6.41
CA GLY A 132 -13.35 -6.78 5.94
C GLY A 132 -12.48 -5.55 6.14
N LEU A 133 -11.18 -5.70 6.40
CA LEU A 133 -10.27 -4.59 6.66
C LEU A 133 -9.62 -4.08 5.36
N LYS A 134 -10.34 -3.21 4.66
CA LYS A 134 -9.88 -2.58 3.41
C LYS A 134 -9.87 -1.06 3.54
N PRO A 135 -9.05 -0.35 2.75
CA PRO A 135 -9.14 1.11 2.64
C PRO A 135 -10.58 1.59 2.44
N GLY A 136 -10.97 2.63 3.18
CA GLY A 136 -12.31 3.21 3.19
C GLY A 136 -13.27 2.58 4.21
N VAL A 137 -12.93 1.45 4.82
CA VAL A 137 -13.77 0.81 5.85
C VAL A 137 -13.54 1.46 7.21
N ASP A 138 -14.62 1.77 7.92
CA ASP A 138 -14.57 2.23 9.29
C ASP A 138 -14.38 1.06 10.26
N VAL A 139 -13.42 1.22 11.17
CA VAL A 139 -13.07 0.25 12.20
C VAL A 139 -13.14 0.91 13.57
N ARG A 140 -13.93 0.35 14.49
CA ARG A 140 -13.95 0.80 15.89
C ARG A 140 -13.10 -0.12 16.73
N VAL A 141 -12.11 0.44 17.44
CA VAL A 141 -11.27 -0.34 18.34
C VAL A 141 -12.04 -0.66 19.61
N VAL A 142 -12.22 -1.94 19.92
CA VAL A 142 -12.91 -2.41 21.14
C VAL A 142 -11.90 -2.62 22.26
N ASP A 143 -10.81 -3.33 21.97
CA ASP A 143 -9.73 -3.62 22.91
C ASP A 143 -8.42 -3.76 22.15
N LEU A 144 -7.37 -3.14 22.69
CA LEU A 144 -6.06 -3.11 22.07
C LEU A 144 -4.99 -3.17 23.13
N ARG A 145 -4.15 -4.22 23.03
CA ARG A 145 -3.01 -4.45 23.92
C ARG A 145 -1.82 -4.81 23.05
N HIS A 146 -0.70 -4.14 23.27
CA HIS A 146 0.48 -4.30 22.42
C HIS A 146 0.94 -5.77 22.39
N GLY A 147 1.18 -6.30 21.19
CA GLY A 147 1.57 -7.69 20.97
C GLY A 147 0.47 -8.75 21.14
N GLN A 148 -0.78 -8.35 21.44
CA GLN A 148 -1.92 -9.27 21.57
C GLN A 148 -2.91 -9.10 20.40
N PRO A 149 -3.74 -10.11 20.11
CA PRO A 149 -4.85 -9.96 19.17
C PRO A 149 -5.72 -8.76 19.53
N ILE A 150 -6.14 -8.00 18.52
CA ILE A 150 -6.87 -6.74 18.67
C ILE A 150 -8.35 -7.05 18.47
N ARG A 151 -9.23 -6.54 19.32
CA ARG A 151 -10.68 -6.64 19.09
C ARG A 151 -11.19 -5.37 18.44
N VAL A 152 -11.91 -5.52 17.34
CA VAL A 152 -12.42 -4.41 16.54
C VAL A 152 -13.87 -4.69 16.13
N MET A 153 -14.65 -3.64 15.93
CA MET A 153 -15.91 -3.72 15.19
C MET A 153 -15.66 -3.30 13.75
N VAL A 154 -16.06 -4.16 12.82
CA VAL A 154 -16.05 -3.90 11.37
C VAL A 154 -17.43 -4.28 10.84
N ASP A 155 -18.11 -3.37 10.14
CA ASP A 155 -19.46 -3.57 9.61
C ASP A 155 -20.46 -4.11 10.65
N GLY A 156 -20.40 -3.55 11.87
CA GLY A 156 -21.28 -3.95 12.97
C GLY A 156 -20.99 -5.32 13.58
N THR A 157 -19.95 -6.03 13.12
CA THR A 157 -19.54 -7.34 13.65
C THR A 157 -18.26 -7.20 14.47
N GLU A 158 -18.23 -7.76 15.69
CA GLU A 158 -17.00 -7.84 16.48
C GLU A 158 -16.08 -8.92 15.90
N ARG A 159 -14.81 -8.57 15.71
CA ARG A 159 -13.76 -9.43 15.18
C ARG A 159 -12.53 -9.36 16.06
N THR A 160 -11.87 -10.50 16.23
CA THR A 160 -10.54 -10.57 16.84
C THR A 160 -9.52 -10.72 15.72
N ILE A 161 -8.70 -9.69 15.51
CA ILE A 161 -7.70 -9.66 14.45
C ILE A 161 -6.29 -9.93 15.01
N ARG A 162 -5.38 -10.38 14.14
CA ARG A 162 -3.98 -10.65 14.51
C ARG A 162 -3.32 -9.39 15.09
N ALA A 163 -2.40 -9.59 16.05
CA ALA A 163 -1.70 -8.51 16.73
C ALA A 163 -0.92 -7.58 15.77
N ASP A 164 -0.32 -8.16 14.73
CA ASP A 164 0.49 -7.43 13.76
C ASP A 164 -0.32 -6.49 12.85
N CYS A 165 -1.64 -6.67 12.76
CA CYS A 165 -2.52 -5.68 12.13
C CYS A 165 -2.38 -4.30 12.79
N GLY A 166 -2.04 -4.24 14.08
CA GLY A 166 -1.78 -3.00 14.80
C GLY A 166 -0.74 -2.11 14.14
N GLN A 167 0.35 -2.70 13.62
CA GLN A 167 1.45 -1.96 12.98
C GLN A 167 1.26 -1.80 11.48
N LYS A 168 0.57 -2.76 10.87
CA LYS A 168 0.49 -2.92 9.41
C LYS A 168 -0.74 -2.27 8.79
N VAL A 169 -1.81 -2.06 9.55
CA VAL A 169 -3.01 -1.35 9.08
C VAL A 169 -2.91 0.10 9.51
N TRP A 170 -2.85 1.01 8.54
CA TRP A 170 -2.75 2.44 8.81
C TRP A 170 -4.11 3.10 8.65
N VAL A 171 -4.47 3.91 9.64
CA VAL A 171 -5.80 4.47 9.78
C VAL A 171 -5.77 5.98 9.95
N ARG A 172 -6.90 6.60 9.65
CA ARG A 172 -7.21 8.01 9.89
C ARG A 172 -8.31 8.08 10.95
N ALA A 173 -8.01 8.71 12.09
CA ALA A 173 -8.90 8.86 13.24
C ALA A 173 -8.92 10.33 13.66
#